data_AF-A0A660PBB7-F1
#
_entry.id   AF-A0A660PBB7-F1
#
_cell.length_a   1.000
_cell.length_b   1.000
_cell.length_c   1.000
_cell.angle_alpha   90.00
_cell.angle_beta   90.00
_cell.angle_gamma   90.00
#
_symmetry.space_group_name_H-M   'P 1'
#
loop_
_entity.id
_entity.type
_entity.pdbx_description
1 polymer ?
#
loop_
_entity_poly.entity_id
_entity_poly.type
_entity_poly.pdbx_seq_one_letter_code
_entity_poly.pdbx_strand_id
1 'polypeptide(L)' 'MSKENFYTTKDVLKKVKISRNTLFLWLKKGKIPEVARDRNGHRLFTQKDIQKILNFKNKKI' A
#
# COMPACT_ATOMS: atom_id res chain seq x y z
N MET A 1 -24.42 -1.33 -3.02
CA MET A 1 -23.44 -2.05 -2.18
C MET A 1 -22.05 -1.58 -2.57
N SER A 2 -21.46 -0.69 -1.78
CA SER A 2 -20.11 -0.18 -2.03
C SER A 2 -19.11 -1.29 -1.71
N LYS A 3 -18.61 -2.02 -2.72
CA LYS A 3 -17.51 -2.98 -2.51
C LYS A 3 -16.32 -2.20 -1.94
N GLU A 4 -16.02 -2.37 -0.66
CA GLU A 4 -14.72 -1.99 -0.13
C GLU A 4 -13.68 -2.89 -0.79
N ASN A 5 -13.11 -2.39 -1.89
CA ASN A 5 -12.09 -3.11 -2.63
C ASN A 5 -10.80 -3.06 -1.81
N PHE A 6 -10.55 -4.12 -1.06
CA PHE A 6 -9.25 -4.38 -0.48
C PHE A 6 -8.30 -4.87 -1.57
N TYR A 7 -7.10 -4.33 -1.56
CA TYR A 7 -6.02 -4.67 -2.46
C TYR A 7 -4.97 -5.45 -1.71
N THR A 8 -4.48 -6.53 -2.31
CA THR A 8 -3.34 -7.25 -1.77
C THR A 8 -2.05 -6.50 -2.06
N THR A 9 -0.97 -6.85 -1.37
CA THR A 9 0.37 -6.35 -1.71
C THR A 9 0.67 -6.51 -3.20
N LYS A 10 0.31 -7.64 -3.83
CA LYS A 10 0.55 -7.86 -5.26
C LYS A 10 -0.17 -6.83 -6.14
N ASP A 11 -1.41 -6.49 -5.80
CA ASP A 11 -2.20 -5.49 -6.55
C ASP A 11 -1.62 -4.09 -6.39
N VAL A 12 -1.18 -3.74 -5.18
CA VAL A 12 -0.51 -2.46 -4.91
C VAL A 12 0.76 -2.32 -5.74
N LEU A 13 1.60 -3.36 -5.79
CA LEU A 13 2.84 -3.34 -6.57
C LEU A 13 2.55 -3.13 -8.07
N LYS A 14 1.51 -3.78 -8.60
CA LYS A 14 1.07 -3.61 -9.99
C LYS A 14 0.55 -2.19 -10.25
N LYS A 15 -0.30 -1.65 -9.36
CA LYS A 15 -0.90 -0.31 -9.49
C LYS A 15 0.11 0.82 -9.36
N VAL A 16 0.97 0.75 -8.36
CA VAL A 16 1.96 1.80 -8.04
C VAL A 16 3.22 1.66 -8.92
N LYS A 17 3.42 0.48 -9.55
CA LYS A 17 4.61 0.13 -10.34
C LYS A 17 5.89 0.33 -9.53
N ILE A 18 5.96 -0.31 -8.37
CA ILE A 18 7.15 -0.33 -7.49
C ILE A 18 7.52 -1.75 -7.13
N SER A 19 8.76 -1.96 -6.70
CA SER A 19 9.20 -3.26 -6.20
C SER A 19 8.62 -3.53 -4.81
N ARG A 20 8.48 -4.83 -4.49
CA ARG A 20 8.08 -5.28 -3.16
C ARG A 20 9.00 -4.72 -2.07
N ASN A 21 10.30 -4.68 -2.35
CA ASN A 21 11.30 -4.20 -1.42
C ASN A 21 11.12 -2.70 -1.11
N THR A 22 10.83 -1.89 -2.14
CA THR A 22 10.54 -0.46 -1.99
C THR A 22 9.33 -0.22 -1.07
N LEU A 23 8.24 -0.96 -1.30
CA LEU A 23 7.04 -0.86 -0.46
C LEU A 23 7.34 -1.23 1.00
N PHE A 24 8.09 -2.32 1.23
CA PHE A 24 8.47 -2.72 2.58
C PHE A 24 9.44 -1.75 3.25
N LEU A 25 10.38 -1.17 2.51
CA LEU A 25 11.26 -0.15 3.04
C LEU A 25 10.48 1.09 3.47
N TRP A 26 9.47 1.49 2.70
CA TRP A 26 8.62 2.63 3.08
C TRP A 26 7.78 2.35 4.33
N LEU A 27 7.18 1.16 4.42
CA LEU A 27 6.47 0.72 5.64
C LEU A 27 7.42 0.66 6.84
N LYS A 28 8.57 -0.01 6.69
CA LYS A 28 9.58 -0.18 7.76
C LYS A 28 10.15 1.16 8.25
N LYS A 29 10.34 2.11 7.33
CA LYS A 29 10.84 3.46 7.67
C LYS A 29 9.72 4.41 8.15
N GLY A 30 8.47 3.95 8.27
CA GLY A 30 7.34 4.79 8.66
C GLY A 30 7.01 5.90 7.66
N LYS A 31 7.47 5.80 6.41
CA LYS A 31 7.23 6.79 5.34
C LYS A 31 5.78 6.78 4.85
N ILE A 32 5.13 5.63 4.97
CA ILE A 32 3.71 5.44 4.72
C ILE A 32 3.09 4.77 5.95
N PRO A 33 1.82 5.08 6.28
CA PRO A 33 1.16 4.50 7.45
C PRO A 33 1.04 2.98 7.31
N GLU A 34 1.06 2.30 8.45
CA GLU A 34 0.80 0.88 8.49
C GLU A 34 -0.65 0.58 8.08
N VAL A 35 -0.84 -0.53 7.38
CA VAL A 35 -2.14 -0.91 6.82
C VAL A 35 -2.79 -2.01 7.66
N ALA A 36 -4.11 -2.10 7.57
CA ALA A 36 -4.87 -3.15 8.24
C ALA A 36 -4.35 -4.53 7.83
N ARG A 37 -4.44 -5.49 8.76
CA ARG A 37 -4.11 -6.89 8.51
C ARG A 37 -5.38 -7.71 8.65
N ASP A 38 -5.56 -8.64 7.73
CA ASP A 38 -6.60 -9.67 7.84
C ASP A 38 -6.29 -10.61 9.02
N ARG A 39 -7.26 -11.43 9.42
CA ARG A 39 -7.11 -12.49 10.43
C ARG A 39 -5.95 -13.45 10.13
N ASN A 40 -5.62 -13.61 8.84
CA ASN A 40 -4.52 -14.44 8.37
C ASN A 40 -3.15 -13.71 8.35
N GLY A 41 -3.08 -12.47 8.84
CA GLY A 41 -1.86 -11.66 8.85
C GLY A 41 -1.51 -11.02 7.49
N HIS A 42 -2.37 -11.16 6.48
CA HIS A 42 -2.17 -10.52 5.18
C HIS A 42 -2.46 -9.02 5.26
N ARG A 43 -1.58 -8.21 4.66
CA ARG A 43 -1.78 -6.75 4.56
C ARG A 43 -2.91 -6.45 3.57
N LEU A 44 -3.90 -5.71 4.04
CA LEU A 44 -5.05 -5.24 3.29
C LEU A 44 -4.88 -3.75 3.03
N PHE A 45 -4.76 -3.38 1.75
CA PHE A 45 -4.63 -1.98 1.35
C PHE A 45 -5.97 -1.48 0.86
N THR A 46 -6.40 -0.32 1.33
CA THR A 46 -7.58 0.35 0.77
C THR A 46 -7.17 1.21 -0.43
N GLN A 47 -8.16 1.65 -1.22
CA GLN A 47 -7.90 2.63 -2.28
C GLN A 47 -7.25 3.91 -1.73
N LYS A 48 -7.59 4.33 -0.50
CA LYS A 48 -6.98 5.49 0.17
C LYS A 48 -5.49 5.27 0.44
N ASP A 49 -5.11 4.06 0.86
CA ASP A 49 -3.70 3.72 1.10
C ASP A 49 -2.90 3.73 -0.18
N ILE A 50 -3.45 3.20 -1.27
CA ILE A 50 -2.81 3.24 -2.59
C ILE A 50 -2.57 4.68 -3.03
N GLN A 51 -3.56 5.57 -2.84
CA GLN A 51 -3.40 6.99 -3.17
C GLN A 51 -2.30 7.66 -2.33
N LYS A 52 -2.21 7.35 -1.02
CA LYS A 52 -1.10 7.83 -0.18
C LYS A 52 0.26 7.34 -0.68
N ILE A 53 0.35 6.07 -1.07
CA ILE A 53 1.59 5.48 -1.59
C ILE A 53 1.97 6.13 -2.94
N LEU A 54 1.00 6.37 -3.82
CA LEU A 54 1.21 7.10 -5.08
C LEU A 54 1.68 8.53 -4.84
N ASN A 55 1.03 9.24 -3.93
CA ASN A 55 1.43 10.59 -3.56
C ASN A 55 2.83 10.62 -2.96
N PHE A 56 3.17 9.65 -2.11
CA PHE A 56 4.51 9.51 -1.56
C PHE A 56 5.56 9.23 -2.65
N LYS A 57 5.25 8.35 -3.62
CA LYS A 57 6.11 8.08 -4.77
C LYS A 57 6.36 9.34 -5.61
N ASN A 58 5.31 10.12 -5.86
CA ASN A 58 5.36 11.30 -6.74
C ASN A 58 5.88 12.53 -6.02
N LYS A 59 5.85 12.58 -4.69
CA LYS A 59 6.54 13.59 -3.89
C LYS A 59 8.05 13.40 -4.09
N LYS A 60 8.61 14.14 -5.05
CA LYS A 60 10.02 14.53 -5.01
C LYS A 60 10.19 15.40 -3.77
N ILE A 61 10.78 14.83 -2.72
CA ILE A 61 11.44 15.61 -1.67
C ILE A 61 12.78 16.05 -2.26
#